data_AF-A0A178EX77-F1
#
_entry.id   AF-A0A178EX77-F1
#
_cell.length_a   1.000
_cell.length_b   1.000
_cell.length_c   1.000
_cell.angle_alpha   90.00
_cell.angle_beta   90.00
_cell.angle_gamma   90.00
#
_symmetry.space_group_name_H-M   'P 1'
#
loop_
_entity.id
_entity.type
_entity.pdbx_description
1 polymer ?
#
loop_
_entity_poly.entity_id
_entity_poly.type
_entity_poly.pdbx_seq_one_letter_code
_entity_poly.pdbx_strand_id
1 'polypeptide(L)'
;MAATRRKAAHDLDRIPSDEGEWRAAARKYGLQSRNLEDLCKNGNFSASTVPTEAFLTLRCIWPKKGDYQHAVAYIANLEHFFNWDNVDDAKKLMDNQQLGLDKLTTLYQIICLPKQSLQRTPPEFSGTLSDGLGPFSLLVPIYNQLQDRRPQTPSSVSYLENAPRGQPFFDAFHHQSHQAPTSPTRHGAAVEDITIEDIQMTGIDIGSFSSSLPEDASSLAEHSVVSVPIDEPLPRTPTETLVTDFAVILLGGLASLVQPLGYKPLCMANSFETTYEFGPLNSVSNPLDKVKFRARIDGSIPFSVSPGKDLREAIIFEAKRAPRVEGINEVPVLAQQSMEHAAYIWNRHKEDTTWKNSVQKYHTFMVAQDHLGFHISIGTYDSRYLDYIFTSNSRRVIPTQGNIPFLQIQEFGPFDAENEDHLPQFLLIVLSFILSQLEKTAAAAIFKDALR
;
A
#
# COMPACT_ATOMS: atom_id res chain seq x y z
N MET A 1 20.40 18.50 14.44
CA MET A 1 19.17 18.75 13.66
C MET A 1 18.94 17.57 12.76
N ALA A 2 17.88 16.78 12.97
CA ALA A 2 17.53 15.70 12.06
C ALA A 2 17.10 16.32 10.72
N ALA A 3 17.69 15.86 9.61
CA ALA A 3 17.31 16.34 8.28
C ALA A 3 15.83 16.02 8.03
N THR A 4 15.05 17.03 7.65
CA THR A 4 13.64 16.86 7.32
C THR A 4 13.51 15.83 6.19
N ARG A 5 12.81 14.72 6.48
CA ARG A 5 12.71 13.59 5.56
C ARG A 5 11.99 13.99 4.28
N ARG A 6 12.59 13.71 3.12
CA ARG A 6 11.98 13.96 1.81
C ARG A 6 10.74 13.06 1.64
N LYS A 7 9.60 13.66 1.28
CA LYS A 7 8.37 12.93 0.92
C LYS A 7 8.35 12.67 -0.59
N ALA A 8 7.72 11.59 -1.00
CA ALA A 8 7.47 11.27 -2.41
C ALA A 8 6.85 12.47 -3.16
N ALA A 9 7.47 12.82 -4.29
CA ALA A 9 7.08 13.91 -5.18
C ALA A 9 6.67 15.23 -4.47
N HIS A 10 7.32 15.56 -3.35
CA HIS A 10 6.95 16.68 -2.49
C HIS A 10 6.91 18.06 -3.17
N ASP A 11 7.60 18.22 -4.30
CA ASP A 11 7.63 19.48 -5.04
C ASP A 11 6.45 19.63 -6.01
N LEU A 12 5.64 18.58 -6.24
CA LEU A 12 4.46 18.66 -7.09
C LEU A 12 3.30 19.34 -6.36
N ASP A 13 2.71 20.32 -7.03
CA ASP A 13 1.49 21.00 -6.56
C ASP A 13 0.30 20.03 -6.52
N ARG A 14 0.23 19.10 -7.49
CA ARG A 14 -0.79 18.05 -7.62
C ARG A 14 -0.30 16.91 -8.49
N ILE A 15 -0.91 15.74 -8.33
CA ILE A 15 -0.69 14.60 -9.22
C ILE A 15 -1.39 14.86 -10.57
N PRO A 16 -0.72 14.61 -11.71
CA PRO A 16 -1.35 14.76 -13.02
C PRO A 16 -2.52 13.79 -13.21
N SER A 17 -3.67 14.32 -13.64
CA SER A 17 -4.87 13.51 -13.91
C SER A 17 -5.09 13.15 -15.37
N ASP A 18 -4.44 13.87 -16.28
CA ASP A 18 -4.49 13.63 -17.71
C ASP A 18 -3.14 13.91 -18.38
N GLU A 19 -3.06 13.61 -19.69
CA GLU A 19 -1.86 13.83 -20.49
C GLU A 19 -1.43 15.31 -20.55
N GLY A 20 -2.38 16.25 -20.58
CA GLY A 20 -2.11 17.68 -20.65
C GLY A 20 -1.45 18.19 -19.36
N GLU A 21 -2.01 17.82 -18.22
CA GLU A 21 -1.46 18.11 -16.90
C GLU A 21 -0.09 17.47 -16.71
N TRP A 22 0.06 16.22 -17.14
CA TRP A 22 1.34 15.51 -17.06
C TRP A 22 2.39 16.19 -17.95
N ARG A 23 2.05 16.57 -19.18
CA ARG A 23 2.98 17.29 -20.09
C ARG A 23 3.37 18.65 -19.52
N ALA A 24 2.43 19.37 -18.90
CA ALA A 24 2.71 20.65 -18.26
C ALA A 24 3.69 20.47 -17.10
N ALA A 25 3.45 19.50 -16.22
CA ALA A 25 4.37 19.16 -15.13
C ALA A 25 5.74 18.72 -15.68
N ALA A 26 5.79 17.77 -16.60
CA ALA A 26 7.05 17.28 -17.19
C ALA A 26 7.87 18.41 -17.85
N ARG A 27 7.22 19.42 -18.44
CA ARG A 27 7.91 20.61 -18.97
C ARG A 27 8.40 21.55 -17.87
N LYS A 28 7.60 21.78 -16.81
CA LYS A 28 7.97 22.58 -15.63
C LYS A 28 9.25 22.06 -14.98
N TYR A 29 9.40 20.73 -14.91
CA TYR A 29 10.59 20.06 -14.33
C TYR A 29 11.67 19.67 -15.37
N GLY A 30 11.63 20.24 -16.59
CA GLY A 30 12.76 20.10 -17.53
C GLY A 30 12.96 18.71 -18.14
N LEU A 31 11.90 17.90 -18.30
CA LEU A 31 11.99 16.51 -18.78
C LEU A 31 11.94 16.35 -20.31
N GLN A 32 11.97 17.44 -21.09
CA GLN A 32 11.82 17.43 -22.55
C GLN A 32 12.94 16.66 -23.27
N SER A 33 14.15 16.71 -22.72
CA SER A 33 15.33 16.01 -23.25
C SER A 33 15.70 14.76 -22.47
N ARG A 34 14.96 14.45 -21.38
CA ARG A 34 15.23 13.25 -20.57
C ARG A 34 14.69 12.00 -21.23
N ASN A 35 15.38 10.89 -21.04
CA ASN A 35 14.93 9.53 -21.36
C ASN A 35 14.60 8.77 -20.07
N LEU A 36 13.98 7.60 -20.17
CA LEU A 36 13.72 6.74 -19.01
C LEU A 36 15.02 6.37 -18.25
N GLU A 37 16.14 6.21 -18.95
CA GLU A 37 17.45 5.89 -18.35
C GLU A 37 18.01 7.03 -17.50
N ASP A 38 17.55 8.27 -17.73
CA ASP A 38 17.90 9.41 -16.90
C ASP A 38 17.24 9.35 -15.51
N LEU A 39 16.42 8.33 -15.22
CA LEU A 39 15.89 8.07 -13.88
C LEU A 39 17.03 7.92 -12.85
N CYS A 40 18.17 7.32 -13.25
CA CYS A 40 19.36 7.16 -12.40
C CYS A 40 19.99 8.50 -11.99
N LYS A 41 19.79 9.57 -12.77
CA LYS A 41 20.30 10.90 -12.42
C LYS A 41 19.67 11.44 -11.13
N ASN A 42 18.56 10.86 -10.69
CA ASN A 42 17.90 11.24 -9.44
C ASN A 42 18.43 10.44 -8.23
N GLY A 43 19.46 9.61 -8.41
CA GLY A 43 20.04 8.75 -7.38
C GLY A 43 19.21 7.49 -7.10
N ASN A 44 19.61 6.75 -6.07
CA ASN A 44 18.81 5.64 -5.54
C ASN A 44 17.73 6.20 -4.61
N PHE A 45 16.50 5.70 -4.74
CA PHE A 45 15.38 6.11 -3.91
C PHE A 45 14.41 4.94 -3.71
N SER A 46 13.61 5.01 -2.64
CA SER A 46 12.46 4.14 -2.44
C SER A 46 11.19 4.79 -2.99
N ALA A 47 10.12 4.02 -3.13
CA ALA A 47 8.80 4.55 -3.48
C ALA A 47 8.39 5.73 -2.58
N SER A 48 8.67 5.65 -1.28
CA SER A 48 8.30 6.67 -0.28
C SER A 48 9.10 7.97 -0.38
N THR A 49 10.26 7.93 -1.04
CA THR A 49 11.21 9.06 -1.17
C THR A 49 11.42 9.49 -2.62
N VAL A 50 10.57 9.01 -3.55
CA VAL A 50 10.72 9.26 -4.99
C VAL A 50 10.78 10.76 -5.32
N PRO A 51 11.81 11.22 -6.05
CA PRO A 51 11.87 12.60 -6.56
C PRO A 51 10.77 12.89 -7.60
N THR A 52 10.35 14.14 -7.69
CA THR A 52 9.31 14.59 -8.63
C THR A 52 9.61 14.22 -10.08
N GLU A 53 10.85 14.44 -10.53
CA GLU A 53 11.31 14.11 -11.87
C GLU A 53 11.27 12.61 -12.13
N ALA A 54 11.58 11.81 -11.11
CA ALA A 54 11.56 10.37 -11.20
C ALA A 54 10.13 9.82 -11.31
N PHE A 55 9.21 10.34 -10.50
CA PHE A 55 7.79 10.05 -10.60
C PHE A 55 7.24 10.39 -12.00
N LEU A 56 7.50 11.61 -12.50
CA LEU A 56 7.01 12.04 -13.81
C LEU A 56 7.60 11.21 -14.95
N THR A 57 8.83 10.74 -14.82
CA THR A 57 9.50 9.87 -15.80
C THR A 57 8.75 8.56 -16.02
N LEU A 58 8.07 8.01 -15.01
CA LEU A 58 7.31 6.76 -15.16
C LEU A 58 5.96 6.92 -15.88
N ARG A 59 5.54 8.13 -16.26
CA ARG A 59 4.28 8.37 -16.99
C ARG A 59 3.07 7.75 -16.28
N CYS A 60 2.94 8.06 -15.00
CA CYS A 60 1.75 7.73 -14.22
C CYS A 60 0.78 8.92 -14.28
N ILE A 61 -0.52 8.63 -14.49
CA ILE A 61 -1.61 9.61 -14.37
C ILE A 61 -2.71 9.03 -13.49
N TRP A 62 -3.36 9.90 -12.73
CA TRP A 62 -4.45 9.56 -11.82
C TRP A 62 -5.70 10.33 -12.24
N PRO A 63 -6.54 9.77 -13.12
CA PRO A 63 -7.81 10.38 -13.46
C PRO A 63 -8.61 10.74 -12.22
N LYS A 64 -9.60 11.61 -12.40
CA LYS A 64 -10.47 12.03 -11.30
C LYS A 64 -10.94 10.81 -10.51
N LYS A 65 -10.67 10.84 -9.21
CA LYS A 65 -11.08 9.83 -8.25
C LYS A 65 -12.58 9.55 -8.40
N GLY A 66 -12.90 8.27 -8.58
CA GLY A 66 -14.25 7.79 -8.72
C GLY A 66 -14.90 7.63 -7.35
N ASP A 67 -16.21 7.78 -7.33
CA ASP A 67 -17.00 7.52 -6.13
C ASP A 67 -17.10 6.01 -5.85
N TYR A 68 -17.23 5.63 -4.57
CA TYR A 68 -17.31 4.24 -4.11
C TYR A 68 -18.45 3.47 -4.80
N GLN A 69 -19.55 4.15 -5.12
CA GLN A 69 -20.72 3.59 -5.80
C GLN A 69 -20.40 3.07 -7.22
N HIS A 70 -19.43 3.68 -7.90
CA HIS A 70 -19.09 3.36 -9.28
C HIS A 70 -17.99 2.28 -9.40
N ALA A 71 -17.36 1.91 -8.29
CA ALA A 71 -16.22 1.01 -8.28
C ALA A 71 -16.55 -0.39 -8.81
N VAL A 72 -17.66 -1.00 -8.34
CA VAL A 72 -18.11 -2.33 -8.80
C VAL A 72 -18.31 -2.32 -10.31
N ALA A 73 -19.06 -1.32 -10.83
CA ALA A 73 -19.35 -1.23 -12.24
C ALA A 73 -18.08 -1.05 -13.08
N TYR A 74 -17.16 -0.21 -12.63
CA TYR A 74 -15.89 -0.01 -13.32
C TYR A 74 -15.08 -1.32 -13.40
N ILE A 75 -14.90 -2.02 -12.26
CA ILE A 75 -14.06 -3.23 -12.20
C ILE A 75 -14.71 -4.38 -12.98
N ALA A 76 -16.03 -4.58 -12.85
CA ALA A 76 -16.75 -5.64 -13.58
C ALA A 76 -16.72 -5.43 -15.09
N ASN A 77 -16.82 -4.18 -15.57
CA ASN A 77 -16.76 -3.85 -16.99
C ASN A 77 -15.37 -4.05 -17.62
N LEU A 78 -14.31 -4.18 -16.81
CA LEU A 78 -13.00 -4.56 -17.32
C LEU A 78 -12.93 -6.06 -17.65
N GLU A 79 -13.83 -6.88 -17.09
CA GLU A 79 -13.89 -8.34 -17.23
C GLU A 79 -12.54 -9.04 -16.95
N HIS A 80 -11.67 -8.41 -16.16
CA HIS A 80 -10.31 -8.89 -15.90
C HIS A 80 -10.19 -9.61 -14.55
N PHE A 81 -10.75 -9.02 -13.51
CA PHE A 81 -10.67 -9.54 -12.13
C PHE A 81 -11.91 -10.37 -11.78
N PHE A 82 -13.08 -9.87 -12.17
CA PHE A 82 -14.38 -10.51 -12.06
C PHE A 82 -15.35 -9.84 -13.05
N ASN A 83 -16.52 -10.42 -13.27
CA ASN A 83 -17.56 -9.90 -14.17
C ASN A 83 -18.90 -9.71 -13.42
N TRP A 84 -19.94 -9.28 -14.14
CA TRP A 84 -21.27 -9.07 -13.56
C TRP A 84 -21.93 -10.33 -13.00
N ASP A 85 -21.68 -11.51 -13.58
CA ASP A 85 -22.19 -12.77 -13.03
C ASP A 85 -21.61 -13.03 -11.62
N ASN A 86 -20.32 -12.73 -11.43
CA ASN A 86 -19.68 -12.82 -10.10
C ASN A 86 -20.24 -11.78 -9.12
N VAL A 87 -20.62 -10.60 -9.60
CA VAL A 87 -21.26 -9.55 -8.78
C VAL A 87 -22.64 -9.99 -8.32
N ASP A 88 -23.46 -10.51 -9.24
CA ASP A 88 -24.81 -10.97 -8.94
C ASP A 88 -24.80 -12.14 -7.94
N ASP A 89 -23.85 -13.07 -8.09
CA ASP A 89 -23.69 -14.17 -7.16
C ASP A 89 -23.20 -13.73 -5.79
N ALA A 90 -22.21 -12.84 -5.72
CA ALA A 90 -21.75 -12.26 -4.47
C ALA A 90 -22.87 -11.52 -3.74
N LYS A 91 -23.68 -10.76 -4.49
CA LYS A 91 -24.84 -10.06 -3.97
C LYS A 91 -25.89 -11.02 -3.41
N LYS A 92 -26.24 -12.09 -4.14
CA LYS A 92 -27.16 -13.13 -3.65
C LYS A 92 -26.65 -13.78 -2.36
N LEU A 93 -25.35 -14.11 -2.30
CA LEU A 93 -24.75 -14.69 -1.09
C LEU A 93 -24.88 -13.75 0.12
N MET A 94 -24.60 -12.45 -0.07
CA MET A 94 -24.71 -11.45 0.98
C MET A 94 -26.16 -11.21 1.40
N ASP A 95 -27.08 -10.99 0.45
CA ASP A 95 -28.50 -10.71 0.69
C ASP A 95 -29.20 -11.89 1.39
N ASN A 96 -28.87 -13.13 0.99
CA ASN A 96 -29.43 -14.34 1.59
C ASN A 96 -28.65 -14.84 2.82
N GLN A 97 -27.57 -14.15 3.21
CA GLN A 97 -26.71 -14.52 4.34
C GLN A 97 -26.18 -15.97 4.29
N GLN A 98 -25.92 -16.48 3.09
CA GLN A 98 -25.47 -17.85 2.87
C GLN A 98 -24.00 -18.04 3.27
N LEU A 99 -23.57 -19.30 3.46
CA LEU A 99 -22.17 -19.65 3.74
C LEU A 99 -21.57 -18.99 5.00
N GLY A 100 -22.40 -18.65 5.98
CA GLY A 100 -21.93 -17.98 7.19
C GLY A 100 -21.76 -16.45 7.03
N LEU A 101 -22.31 -15.86 5.97
CA LEU A 101 -22.33 -14.39 5.78
C LEU A 101 -23.30 -13.70 6.74
N ASP A 102 -24.18 -14.44 7.43
CA ASP A 102 -24.95 -13.94 8.58
C ASP A 102 -24.03 -13.30 9.64
N LYS A 103 -22.80 -13.80 9.78
CA LYS A 103 -21.77 -13.25 10.67
C LYS A 103 -21.32 -11.83 10.31
N LEU A 104 -21.44 -11.43 9.05
CA LEU A 104 -21.19 -10.04 8.65
C LEU A 104 -22.19 -9.09 9.28
N THR A 105 -23.44 -9.53 9.51
CA THR A 105 -24.46 -8.73 10.19
C THR A 105 -23.98 -8.34 11.60
N THR A 106 -23.45 -9.31 12.34
CA THR A 106 -22.88 -9.07 13.67
C THR A 106 -21.66 -8.15 13.59
N LEU A 107 -20.79 -8.34 12.59
CA LEU A 107 -19.65 -7.46 12.38
C LEU A 107 -20.09 -6.00 12.11
N TYR A 108 -21.05 -5.78 11.22
CA TYR A 108 -21.61 -4.45 10.92
C TYR A 108 -22.19 -3.79 12.17
N GLN A 109 -22.92 -4.54 13.00
CA GLN A 109 -23.45 -4.03 14.27
C GLN A 109 -22.36 -3.57 15.25
N ILE A 110 -21.14 -4.10 15.14
CA ILE A 110 -20.04 -3.73 16.04
C ILE A 110 -19.25 -2.54 15.50
N ILE A 111 -18.96 -2.52 14.20
CA ILE A 111 -18.05 -1.53 13.60
C ILE A 111 -18.77 -0.33 12.99
N CYS A 112 -19.98 -0.52 12.45
CA CYS A 112 -20.71 0.53 11.74
C CYS A 112 -21.74 1.28 12.62
N LEU A 113 -22.21 0.69 13.73
CA LEU A 113 -23.22 1.36 14.57
C LEU A 113 -22.60 2.49 15.40
N PRO A 114 -23.25 3.67 15.47
CA PRO A 114 -22.73 4.81 16.22
C PRO A 114 -22.68 4.53 17.72
N LYS A 115 -21.54 4.84 18.35
CA LYS A 115 -21.28 4.64 19.80
C LYS A 115 -22.36 5.23 20.72
N GLN A 116 -23.20 6.16 20.24
CA GLN A 116 -24.30 6.76 21.00
C GLN A 116 -25.50 5.81 21.24
N SER A 117 -25.70 4.78 20.42
CA SER A 117 -26.81 3.82 20.59
C SER A 117 -26.46 2.62 21.47
N LEU A 118 -25.19 2.44 21.83
CA LEU A 118 -24.75 1.36 22.71
C LEU A 118 -24.47 1.89 24.12
N GLN A 119 -25.49 1.90 24.98
CA GLN A 119 -25.26 1.73 26.41
C GLN A 119 -24.68 0.33 26.63
N ARG A 120 -23.37 0.10 26.40
CA ARG A 120 -22.76 -1.18 26.81
C ARG A 120 -21.24 -1.11 26.98
N THR A 121 -20.86 -1.72 28.10
CA THR A 121 -19.58 -2.25 28.59
C THR A 121 -18.29 -1.47 28.23
N PRO A 122 -17.50 -1.05 29.24
CA PRO A 122 -16.18 -0.43 29.02
C PRO A 122 -15.29 -1.24 28.05
N PRO A 123 -14.40 -0.60 27.28
CA PRO A 123 -13.54 -1.24 26.26
C PRO A 123 -12.77 -2.46 26.77
N GLU A 124 -12.41 -2.46 28.05
CA GLU A 124 -11.76 -3.55 28.77
C GLU A 124 -12.60 -4.85 28.87
N PHE A 125 -13.89 -4.81 28.55
CA PHE A 125 -14.81 -5.97 28.59
C PHE A 125 -15.45 -6.32 27.25
N SER A 126 -15.13 -5.63 26.15
CA SER A 126 -15.73 -5.89 24.82
C SER A 126 -15.19 -7.16 24.15
N GLY A 127 -14.12 -7.76 24.68
CA GLY A 127 -13.49 -8.98 24.15
C GLY A 127 -14.30 -10.27 24.30
N THR A 128 -15.47 -10.23 24.93
CA THR A 128 -16.35 -11.41 25.15
C THR A 128 -17.44 -11.57 24.08
N LEU A 129 -17.50 -10.69 23.07
CA LEU A 129 -18.49 -10.73 21.97
C LEU A 129 -18.10 -11.67 20.80
N SER A 130 -17.11 -12.53 20.96
CA SER A 130 -16.64 -13.44 19.91
C SER A 130 -17.64 -14.54 19.51
N ASP A 131 -18.72 -14.71 20.29
CA ASP A 131 -19.81 -15.63 19.97
C ASP A 131 -20.55 -15.18 18.69
N GLY A 132 -20.46 -15.98 17.64
CA GLY A 132 -21.15 -15.75 16.37
C GLY A 132 -20.35 -15.00 15.31
N LEU A 133 -19.22 -14.37 15.62
CA LEU A 133 -18.38 -13.68 14.61
C LEU A 133 -17.56 -14.62 13.72
N GLY A 134 -17.37 -15.87 14.15
CA GLY A 134 -16.60 -16.87 13.41
C GLY A 134 -15.20 -16.36 13.04
N PRO A 135 -14.84 -16.31 11.73
CA PRO A 135 -13.49 -15.91 11.32
C PRO A 135 -13.20 -14.43 11.56
N PHE A 136 -14.21 -13.59 11.85
CA PHE A 136 -14.05 -12.15 12.10
C PHE A 136 -13.78 -11.80 13.56
N SER A 137 -13.69 -12.79 14.46
CA SER A 137 -13.56 -12.57 15.91
C SER A 137 -12.35 -11.69 16.30
N LEU A 138 -11.25 -11.75 15.55
CA LEU A 138 -10.06 -10.92 15.78
C LEU A 138 -10.21 -9.46 15.31
N LEU A 139 -11.22 -9.14 14.47
CA LEU A 139 -11.41 -7.76 14.00
C LEU A 139 -11.83 -6.81 15.12
N VAL A 140 -12.65 -7.27 16.07
CA VAL A 140 -13.14 -6.43 17.17
C VAL A 140 -12.01 -5.87 18.04
N PRO A 141 -11.10 -6.69 18.60
CA PRO A 141 -10.00 -6.15 19.39
C PRO A 141 -9.04 -5.28 18.57
N ILE A 142 -8.82 -5.58 17.29
CA ILE A 142 -7.96 -4.76 16.41
C ILE A 142 -8.62 -3.41 16.11
N TYR A 143 -9.91 -3.43 15.78
CA TYR A 143 -10.71 -2.22 15.57
C TYR A 143 -10.67 -1.31 16.79
N ASN A 144 -10.87 -1.86 18.00
CA ASN A 144 -10.79 -1.08 19.23
C ASN A 144 -9.40 -0.45 19.41
N GLN A 145 -8.32 -1.18 19.13
CA GLN A 145 -6.97 -0.62 19.18
C GLN A 145 -6.75 0.50 18.15
N LEU A 146 -7.31 0.37 16.93
CA LEU A 146 -7.24 1.42 15.90
C LEU A 146 -8.05 2.66 16.27
N GLN A 147 -9.13 2.49 17.03
CA GLN A 147 -9.94 3.58 17.58
C GLN A 147 -9.22 4.30 18.72
N ASP A 148 -8.62 3.57 19.65
CA ASP A 148 -7.87 4.14 20.77
C ASP A 148 -6.62 4.90 20.31
N ARG A 149 -6.00 4.42 19.21
CA ARG A 149 -4.83 5.02 18.59
C ARG A 149 -5.18 6.00 17.45
N ARG A 150 -6.45 6.41 17.34
CA ARG A 150 -6.87 7.38 16.30
C ARG A 150 -6.05 8.66 16.47
N PRO A 151 -5.34 9.13 15.42
CA PRO A 151 -4.57 10.37 15.52
C PRO A 151 -5.52 11.51 15.94
N GLN A 152 -5.33 12.06 17.14
CA GLN A 152 -6.16 13.18 17.60
C GLN A 152 -5.86 14.40 16.73
N THR A 153 -6.88 14.95 16.08
CA THR A 153 -6.84 16.34 15.62
C THR A 153 -6.69 17.19 16.87
N PRO A 154 -5.72 18.13 16.98
CA PRO A 154 -5.57 18.92 18.19
C PRO A 154 -6.81 19.78 18.39
N SER A 155 -7.69 19.33 19.27
CA SER A 155 -8.69 20.19 19.89
C SER A 155 -7.97 20.90 21.04
N SER A 156 -8.09 22.22 21.06
CA SER A 156 -7.55 23.07 22.11
C SER A 156 -8.12 22.66 23.47
N VAL A 157 -7.42 21.80 24.19
CA VAL A 157 -7.76 21.44 25.57
C VAL A 157 -6.50 21.51 26.39
N SER A 158 -6.50 22.45 27.35
CA SER A 158 -5.43 22.60 28.34
C SER A 158 -5.31 21.33 29.18
N TYR A 159 -4.15 20.68 29.14
CA TYR A 159 -3.85 19.59 30.07
C TYR A 159 -3.63 20.18 31.47
N LEU A 160 -4.49 19.80 32.43
CA LEU A 160 -4.16 19.89 33.84
C LEU A 160 -3.14 18.78 34.13
N GLU A 161 -1.91 19.15 34.46
CA GLU A 161 -0.88 18.25 34.98
C GLU A 161 -1.39 17.56 36.24
N ASN A 162 -1.66 16.25 36.18
CA ASN A 162 -1.71 15.35 37.34
C ASN A 162 -1.63 13.88 36.87
N ALA A 163 -0.46 13.45 36.39
CA ALA A 163 -0.14 12.03 36.25
C ALA A 163 0.87 11.64 37.37
N PRO A 164 0.61 10.57 38.14
CA PRO A 164 1.55 10.09 39.15
C PRO A 164 2.81 9.50 38.51
N ARG A 165 3.98 9.79 39.09
CA ARG A 165 5.28 9.29 38.63
C ARG A 165 5.33 7.76 38.69
N GLY A 166 5.69 7.12 37.59
CA GLY A 166 5.82 5.66 37.48
C GLY A 166 6.93 5.10 38.37
N GLN A 167 6.61 4.05 39.12
CA GLN A 167 7.61 3.16 39.72
C GLN A 167 8.11 2.17 38.64
N PRO A 168 9.41 1.83 38.63
CA PRO A 168 9.95 0.82 37.72
C PRO A 168 9.44 -0.59 38.09
N PHE A 169 9.15 -1.37 37.05
CA PHE A 169 8.66 -2.75 37.11
C PHE A 169 9.61 -3.70 37.85
N PHE A 170 9.04 -4.64 38.58
CA PHE A 170 9.72 -5.74 39.27
C PHE A 170 9.93 -6.91 38.29
N ASP A 171 11.17 -7.34 38.07
CA ASP A 171 11.50 -8.53 37.25
C ASP A 171 11.55 -9.79 38.14
N ALA A 172 10.78 -10.80 37.80
CA ALA A 172 10.54 -12.00 38.60
C ALA A 172 11.54 -13.15 38.37
N PHE A 173 12.67 -12.92 37.67
CA PHE A 173 13.63 -13.99 37.34
C PHE A 173 15.07 -13.78 37.84
N HIS A 174 15.30 -12.95 38.85
CA HIS A 174 16.62 -12.85 39.48
C HIS A 174 16.78 -13.77 40.70
N HIS A 175 17.46 -14.92 40.50
CA HIS A 175 18.13 -15.64 41.59
C HIS A 175 19.63 -15.36 41.55
N GLN A 176 20.13 -14.82 42.67
CA GLN A 176 21.53 -14.60 43.00
C GLN A 176 22.24 -15.95 43.26
N SER A 177 23.43 -16.14 42.68
CA SER A 177 24.67 -16.32 43.46
C SER A 177 25.87 -16.69 42.58
N HIS A 178 26.84 -15.77 42.55
CA HIS A 178 28.30 -15.93 42.49
C HIS A 178 28.94 -17.27 42.05
N GLN A 179 29.73 -17.21 40.97
CA GLN A 179 31.19 -17.47 40.95
C GLN A 179 31.78 -17.23 39.54
N ALA A 180 32.75 -16.31 39.43
CA ALA A 180 33.72 -16.23 38.31
C ALA A 180 34.90 -17.20 38.61
N PRO A 181 35.82 -17.59 37.69
CA PRO A 181 36.36 -16.90 36.50
C PRO A 181 36.50 -17.83 35.26
N THR A 182 36.97 -17.50 34.04
CA THR A 182 38.16 -16.77 33.57
C THR A 182 37.96 -16.30 32.12
N SER A 183 38.41 -15.08 31.79
CA SER A 183 38.56 -14.60 30.41
C SER A 183 39.79 -15.23 29.71
N PRO A 184 39.98 -15.11 28.37
CA PRO A 184 40.39 -13.83 27.76
C PRO A 184 39.68 -13.44 26.44
N THR A 185 39.14 -12.20 26.43
CA THR A 185 39.40 -11.08 25.49
C THR A 185 39.29 -11.35 23.96
N ARG A 186 38.55 -10.56 23.14
CA ARG A 186 38.64 -9.10 22.96
C ARG A 186 37.45 -8.49 22.19
N HIS A 187 37.00 -7.34 22.72
CA HIS A 187 36.53 -6.07 22.09
C HIS A 187 35.49 -6.13 20.95
N GLY A 188 34.32 -5.48 21.01
CA GLY A 188 33.89 -4.30 21.77
C GLY A 188 33.45 -3.22 20.78
N ALA A 189 32.15 -3.13 20.51
CA ALA A 189 31.51 -1.95 19.95
C ALA A 189 30.29 -1.64 20.83
N ALA A 190 30.22 -0.39 21.28
CA ALA A 190 29.23 0.12 22.21
C ALA A 190 27.81 -0.05 21.64
N VAL A 191 26.92 -0.65 22.42
CA VAL A 191 25.48 -0.53 22.24
C VAL A 191 25.10 0.76 22.95
N GLU A 192 24.89 1.83 22.20
CA GLU A 192 24.13 2.96 22.71
C GLU A 192 22.68 2.52 22.81
N ASP A 193 22.13 2.60 24.02
CA ASP A 193 20.70 2.45 24.32
C ASP A 193 19.90 3.42 23.45
N ILE A 194 19.20 2.90 22.43
CA ILE A 194 18.25 3.70 21.66
C ILE A 194 16.92 3.63 22.41
N THR A 195 16.66 4.65 23.22
CA THR A 195 15.32 5.00 23.68
C THR A 195 14.44 5.31 22.47
N ILE A 196 13.45 4.46 22.21
CA ILE A 196 12.43 4.71 21.18
C ILE A 196 11.45 5.74 21.76
N GLU A 197 11.69 7.01 21.44
CA GLU A 197 10.70 8.07 21.63
C GLU A 197 9.78 8.11 20.41
N ASP A 198 8.48 8.01 20.66
CA ASP A 198 7.42 8.22 19.68
C ASP A 198 7.50 9.66 19.14
N ILE A 199 8.04 9.81 17.93
CA ILE A 199 8.14 11.11 17.26
C ILE A 199 6.74 11.55 16.83
N GLN A 200 6.17 12.45 17.63
CA GLN A 200 5.00 13.26 17.30
C GLN A 200 5.28 14.07 16.03
N MET A 201 4.39 13.96 15.04
CA MET A 201 4.34 14.87 13.90
C MET A 201 3.61 16.14 14.34
N THR A 202 4.33 17.10 14.90
CA THR A 202 3.78 18.44 15.16
C THR A 202 3.85 19.32 13.92
N GLY A 203 2.86 20.22 13.85
CA GLY A 203 2.57 21.09 12.73
C GLY A 203 3.60 22.18 12.47
N ILE A 204 3.41 22.75 11.29
CA ILE A 204 4.11 23.85 10.62
C ILE A 204 4.45 25.01 11.56
N ASP A 205 5.70 25.48 11.51
CA ASP A 205 6.06 26.87 11.77
C ASP A 205 6.70 27.48 10.51
N ILE A 206 6.10 28.56 10.02
CA ILE A 206 6.56 29.36 8.88
C ILE A 206 7.65 30.29 9.40
N GLY A 207 8.91 30.02 9.04
CA GLY A 207 10.06 30.88 9.34
C GLY A 207 10.87 31.17 8.08
N SER A 208 10.67 32.36 7.53
CA SER A 208 11.50 32.96 6.46
C SER A 208 12.96 33.09 6.88
N PHE A 209 13.91 32.60 6.07
CA PHE A 209 15.26 33.17 6.03
C PHE A 209 15.89 33.14 4.63
N SER A 210 16.52 34.27 4.31
CA SER A 210 17.14 34.68 3.05
C SER A 210 18.60 34.24 2.91
N SER A 211 18.99 34.00 1.65
CA SER A 211 20.30 34.25 1.02
C SER A 211 21.61 33.80 1.70
N SER A 212 22.36 32.91 1.02
CA SER A 212 23.61 33.29 0.33
C SER A 212 24.35 32.05 -0.23
N LEU A 213 24.66 32.08 -1.53
CA LEU A 213 25.66 31.22 -2.19
C LEU A 213 27.08 31.61 -1.72
N PRO A 214 28.05 30.70 -1.89
CA PRO A 214 29.29 31.11 -2.55
C PRO A 214 29.71 30.18 -3.70
N GLU A 215 30.24 30.81 -4.75
CA GLU A 215 30.93 30.23 -5.90
C GLU A 215 32.35 29.73 -5.54
N ASP A 216 32.76 28.70 -6.29
CA ASP A 216 34.12 28.26 -6.64
C ASP A 216 35.15 27.89 -5.56
N ALA A 217 35.47 26.59 -5.52
CA ALA A 217 36.85 26.11 -5.43
C ALA A 217 36.98 24.67 -5.97
N SER A 218 37.49 24.55 -7.19
CA SER A 218 37.98 23.32 -7.79
C SER A 218 39.23 22.81 -7.07
N SER A 219 39.20 21.63 -6.46
CA SER A 219 40.43 20.83 -6.29
C SER A 219 40.11 19.35 -6.11
N LEU A 220 40.69 18.56 -7.02
CA LEU A 220 40.82 17.11 -7.03
C LEU A 220 41.00 16.48 -5.64
N ALA A 221 40.08 15.59 -5.27
CA ALA A 221 40.34 14.51 -4.32
C ALA A 221 39.67 13.25 -4.84
N GLU A 222 40.48 12.21 -4.97
CA GLU A 222 40.18 10.90 -5.53
C GLU A 222 38.89 10.31 -4.93
N HIS A 223 37.98 9.92 -5.81
CA HIS A 223 36.71 9.29 -5.45
C HIS A 223 36.95 7.93 -4.78
N SER A 224 36.98 7.92 -3.45
CA SER A 224 36.55 6.75 -2.69
C SER A 224 35.04 6.63 -2.89
N VAL A 225 34.64 5.79 -3.86
CA VAL A 225 33.25 5.52 -4.20
C VAL A 225 32.63 4.72 -3.04
N VAL A 226 32.07 5.44 -2.08
CA VAL A 226 31.11 4.87 -1.14
C VAL A 226 29.90 4.46 -1.98
N SER A 227 29.68 3.15 -2.12
CA SER A 227 28.43 2.61 -2.65
C SER A 227 27.30 3.16 -1.77
N VAL A 228 26.59 4.18 -2.23
CA VAL A 228 25.41 4.69 -1.52
C VAL A 228 24.39 3.54 -1.54
N PRO A 229 24.04 2.96 -0.38
CA PRO A 229 23.06 1.89 -0.32
C PRO A 229 21.77 2.38 -0.97
N ILE A 230 21.12 1.52 -1.77
CA ILE A 230 19.76 1.81 -2.21
C ILE A 230 18.94 2.06 -0.95
N ASP A 231 18.24 3.20 -0.88
CA ASP A 231 17.37 3.55 0.24
C ASP A 231 16.39 2.38 0.46
N GLU A 232 16.64 1.61 1.52
CA GLU A 232 15.80 0.48 1.86
C GLU A 232 14.46 1.05 2.35
N PRO A 233 13.33 0.61 1.77
CA PRO A 233 12.04 1.06 2.27
C PRO A 233 11.98 0.80 3.79
N LEU A 234 11.52 1.78 4.58
CA LEU A 234 11.47 1.62 6.05
C LEU A 234 10.37 0.66 6.51
N PRO A 235 10.66 -0.35 7.34
CA PRO A 235 9.67 -1.32 7.77
C PRO A 235 8.41 -0.65 8.33
N ARG A 236 7.28 -1.33 8.10
CA ARG A 236 5.97 -0.92 8.59
C ARG A 236 6.00 -0.66 10.09
N THR A 237 5.39 0.45 10.51
CA THR A 237 5.30 0.80 11.94
C THR A 237 4.34 -0.14 12.68
N PRO A 238 4.42 -0.28 14.02
CA PRO A 238 3.47 -1.10 14.79
C PRO A 238 2.00 -0.70 14.64
N THR A 239 1.70 0.53 14.23
CA THR A 239 0.32 0.98 13.98
C THR A 239 -0.13 0.63 12.57
N GLU A 240 0.72 0.81 11.55
CA GLU A 240 0.45 0.31 10.18
C GLU A 240 0.36 -1.23 10.19
N THR A 241 1.18 -1.89 11.03
CA THR A 241 0.83 -2.98 11.95
C THR A 241 -0.61 -3.48 11.91
N LEU A 242 -1.35 -2.88 12.83
CA LEU A 242 -2.75 -3.11 13.11
C LEU A 242 -3.65 -2.77 11.92
N VAL A 243 -3.33 -1.72 11.15
CA VAL A 243 -4.11 -1.33 9.96
C VAL A 243 -4.11 -2.45 8.94
N THR A 244 -2.93 -3.00 8.60
CA THR A 244 -2.84 -4.08 7.62
C THR A 244 -3.45 -5.37 8.17
N ASP A 245 -3.25 -5.67 9.45
CA ASP A 245 -3.85 -6.86 10.07
C ASP A 245 -5.38 -6.78 10.05
N PHE A 246 -5.96 -5.58 10.24
CA PHE A 246 -7.39 -5.35 10.04
C PHE A 246 -7.82 -5.70 8.62
N ALA A 247 -7.13 -5.20 7.59
CA ALA A 247 -7.39 -5.53 6.19
C ALA A 247 -7.32 -7.04 5.95
N VAL A 248 -6.21 -7.66 6.35
CA VAL A 248 -5.91 -9.07 6.07
C VAL A 248 -6.91 -9.99 6.77
N ILE A 249 -7.29 -9.69 8.01
CA ILE A 249 -8.28 -10.49 8.76
C ILE A 249 -9.68 -10.31 8.17
N LEU A 250 -10.05 -9.10 7.74
CA LEU A 250 -11.34 -8.85 7.10
C LEU A 250 -11.47 -9.65 5.79
N LEU A 251 -10.46 -9.54 4.92
CA LEU A 251 -10.44 -10.20 3.62
C LEU A 251 -10.26 -11.72 3.75
N GLY A 252 -9.38 -12.17 4.65
CA GLY A 252 -9.19 -13.57 4.98
C GLY A 252 -10.40 -14.21 5.63
N GLY A 253 -11.17 -13.43 6.42
CA GLY A 253 -12.44 -13.86 6.98
C GLY A 253 -13.49 -14.13 5.92
N LEU A 254 -13.64 -13.22 4.94
CA LEU A 254 -14.50 -13.44 3.77
C LEU A 254 -14.08 -14.70 2.99
N ALA A 255 -12.79 -14.85 2.70
CA ALA A 255 -12.28 -16.03 2.00
C ALA A 255 -12.54 -17.33 2.79
N SER A 256 -12.44 -17.29 4.12
CA SER A 256 -12.69 -18.43 5.01
C SER A 256 -14.15 -18.87 5.02
N LEU A 257 -15.10 -17.95 4.83
CA LEU A 257 -16.53 -18.29 4.73
C LEU A 257 -16.86 -19.11 3.48
N VAL A 258 -16.18 -18.81 2.36
CA VAL A 258 -16.37 -19.53 1.09
C VAL A 258 -15.42 -20.71 0.91
N GLN A 259 -14.39 -20.84 1.76
CA GLN A 259 -13.42 -21.94 1.74
C GLN A 259 -14.03 -23.35 1.76
N PRO A 260 -15.13 -23.65 2.50
CA PRO A 260 -15.74 -24.98 2.49
C PRO A 260 -16.19 -25.47 1.11
N LEU A 261 -16.34 -24.56 0.14
CA LEU A 261 -16.70 -24.88 -1.24
C LEU A 261 -15.52 -25.49 -2.03
N GLY A 262 -14.28 -25.31 -1.58
CA GLY A 262 -13.08 -25.74 -2.27
C GLY A 262 -12.09 -26.50 -1.38
N TYR A 263 -11.48 -27.54 -1.93
CA TYR A 263 -10.47 -28.36 -1.23
C TYR A 263 -9.05 -27.74 -1.23
N LYS A 264 -8.83 -26.67 -2.00
CA LYS A 264 -7.57 -25.90 -2.02
C LYS A 264 -7.75 -24.58 -1.28
N PRO A 265 -6.73 -24.08 -0.55
CA PRO A 265 -6.76 -22.76 0.05
C PRO A 265 -7.05 -21.69 -1.01
N LEU A 266 -8.07 -20.88 -0.77
CA LEU A 266 -8.47 -19.78 -1.64
C LEU A 266 -7.81 -18.50 -1.17
N CYS A 267 -7.15 -17.80 -2.11
CA CYS A 267 -6.82 -16.37 -2.06
C CYS A 267 -6.53 -15.83 -0.65
N MET A 268 -5.60 -16.46 0.06
CA MET A 268 -5.29 -16.07 1.43
C MET A 268 -4.52 -14.75 1.41
N ALA A 269 -5.17 -13.70 1.87
CA ALA A 269 -4.50 -12.44 2.17
C ALA A 269 -3.37 -12.70 3.17
N ASN A 270 -2.21 -12.10 2.93
CA ASN A 270 -1.09 -12.15 3.85
C ASN A 270 -0.59 -10.73 4.13
N SER A 271 -0.10 -10.52 5.35
CA SER A 271 0.46 -9.26 5.82
C SER A 271 1.98 -9.18 5.63
N PHE A 272 2.56 -10.02 4.78
CA PHE A 272 4.00 -10.04 4.57
C PHE A 272 4.42 -8.89 3.67
N GLU A 273 5.29 -8.06 4.21
CA GLU A 273 6.01 -7.05 3.46
C GLU A 273 6.76 -7.67 2.28
N THR A 274 6.46 -7.20 1.07
CA THR A 274 7.14 -7.67 -0.16
C THR A 274 7.77 -6.47 -0.86
N THR A 275 9.08 -6.55 -1.13
CA THR A 275 9.79 -5.50 -1.85
C THR A 275 9.98 -5.89 -3.32
N TYR A 276 9.42 -5.08 -4.22
CA TYR A 276 9.67 -5.16 -5.64
C TYR A 276 10.78 -4.21 -6.06
N GLU A 277 11.58 -4.66 -7.02
CA GLU A 277 12.60 -3.84 -7.67
C GLU A 277 12.12 -3.48 -9.08
N PHE A 278 12.26 -2.20 -9.44
CA PHE A 278 12.08 -1.75 -10.83
C PHE A 278 13.44 -1.61 -11.51
N GLY A 279 13.60 -2.24 -12.67
CA GLY A 279 14.87 -2.35 -13.38
C GLY A 279 15.56 -3.71 -13.20
N PRO A 280 16.76 -3.93 -13.78
CA PRO A 280 17.63 -2.93 -14.39
C PRO A 280 17.24 -2.52 -15.81
N LEU A 281 17.42 -1.25 -16.15
CA LEU A 281 17.44 -0.80 -17.55
C LEU A 281 18.83 -1.07 -18.15
N ASN A 282 18.88 -1.78 -19.28
CA ASN A 282 20.12 -2.27 -19.87
C ASN A 282 20.86 -1.17 -20.66
N SER A 283 21.67 -0.35 -19.97
CA SER A 283 22.60 0.59 -20.63
C SER A 283 23.56 1.32 -19.67
N VAL A 284 24.03 0.68 -18.59
CA VAL A 284 25.07 1.32 -17.76
C VAL A 284 26.29 0.45 -17.57
N SER A 285 27.44 1.00 -17.97
CA SER A 285 28.78 0.40 -17.90
C SER A 285 29.16 -0.02 -16.49
N ASN A 286 28.51 0.59 -15.49
CA ASN A 286 28.69 0.31 -14.08
C ASN A 286 27.45 -0.41 -13.51
N PRO A 287 27.59 -1.59 -12.89
CA PRO A 287 26.49 -2.32 -12.24
C PRO A 287 25.75 -1.53 -11.16
N LEU A 288 26.42 -0.52 -10.58
CA LEU A 288 25.90 0.39 -9.55
C LEU A 288 24.93 1.44 -10.08
N ASP A 289 24.96 1.74 -11.38
CA ASP A 289 24.14 2.77 -12.01
C ASP A 289 22.89 2.19 -12.70
N LYS A 290 22.64 0.89 -12.57
CA LYS A 290 21.42 0.26 -13.08
C LYS A 290 20.22 0.82 -12.31
N VAL A 291 19.20 1.31 -13.03
CA VAL A 291 17.92 1.73 -12.43
C VAL A 291 17.44 0.64 -11.47
N LYS A 292 17.29 1.01 -10.19
CA LYS A 292 16.78 0.17 -9.11
C LYS A 292 16.12 1.06 -8.07
N PHE A 293 14.88 1.45 -8.30
CA PHE A 293 14.07 1.91 -7.16
C PHE A 293 13.38 0.70 -6.54
N ARG A 294 13.20 0.77 -5.23
CA ARG A 294 12.50 -0.26 -4.45
C ARG A 294 11.15 0.25 -4.01
N ALA A 295 10.13 -0.55 -4.25
CA ALA A 295 8.81 -0.31 -3.73
C ALA A 295 8.42 -1.50 -2.85
N ARG A 296 8.07 -1.22 -1.60
CA ARG A 296 7.56 -2.26 -0.71
C ARG A 296 6.06 -2.08 -0.59
N ILE A 297 5.36 -3.20 -0.68
CA ILE A 297 3.93 -3.34 -0.36
C ILE A 297 3.79 -3.96 1.03
N ASP A 298 2.71 -3.63 1.73
CA ASP A 298 2.45 -4.08 3.11
C ASP A 298 1.81 -5.47 3.20
N GLY A 299 1.37 -6.01 2.07
CA GLY A 299 0.80 -7.35 1.97
C GLY A 299 0.22 -7.61 0.59
N SER A 300 -0.31 -8.82 0.38
CA SER A 300 -0.94 -9.18 -0.91
C SER A 300 -1.98 -10.29 -0.77
N ILE A 301 -2.77 -10.47 -1.83
CA ILE A 301 -3.56 -11.66 -2.09
C ILE A 301 -3.03 -12.31 -3.38
N PRO A 302 -2.49 -13.54 -3.33
CA PRO A 302 -2.12 -14.28 -4.54
C PRO A 302 -3.35 -14.86 -5.26
N PHE A 303 -3.25 -15.06 -6.57
CA PHE A 303 -4.21 -15.89 -7.30
C PHE A 303 -4.19 -17.32 -6.75
N SER A 304 -5.36 -17.90 -6.43
CA SER A 304 -5.45 -19.32 -6.02
C SER A 304 -5.24 -20.30 -7.19
N VAL A 305 -5.44 -19.83 -8.42
CA VAL A 305 -5.27 -20.60 -9.66
C VAL A 305 -4.45 -19.76 -10.63
N SER A 306 -3.17 -20.12 -10.83
CA SER A 306 -2.33 -19.49 -11.85
C SER A 306 -2.45 -20.26 -13.18
N PRO A 307 -2.50 -19.60 -14.35
CA PRO A 307 -2.26 -20.23 -15.65
C PRO A 307 -0.80 -20.71 -15.85
N GLY A 308 -0.06 -21.01 -14.77
CA GLY A 308 1.37 -21.35 -14.76
C GLY A 308 1.85 -21.84 -13.38
N LYS A 309 3.16 -22.12 -13.23
CA LYS A 309 3.75 -22.70 -12.01
C LYS A 309 3.93 -21.71 -10.84
N ASP A 310 3.86 -20.40 -11.10
CA ASP A 310 4.03 -19.38 -10.05
C ASP A 310 2.69 -18.68 -9.75
N LEU A 311 2.31 -18.67 -8.47
CA LEU A 311 1.18 -17.89 -7.97
C LEU A 311 1.58 -16.42 -8.00
N ARG A 312 1.04 -15.66 -8.95
CA ARG A 312 1.25 -14.20 -9.04
C ARG A 312 0.30 -13.48 -8.07
N GLU A 313 0.72 -12.35 -7.54
CA GLU A 313 -0.15 -11.50 -6.70
C GLU A 313 -1.30 -10.97 -7.54
N ALA A 314 -2.53 -11.13 -7.07
CA ALA A 314 -3.73 -10.63 -7.71
C ALA A 314 -4.08 -9.22 -7.22
N ILE A 315 -3.95 -9.01 -5.90
CA ILE A 315 -4.20 -7.74 -5.21
C ILE A 315 -2.98 -7.43 -4.33
N ILE A 316 -2.48 -6.20 -4.37
CA ILE A 316 -1.43 -5.71 -3.47
C ILE A 316 -2.01 -4.73 -2.44
N PHE A 317 -1.42 -4.71 -1.23
CA PHE A 317 -1.86 -3.84 -0.13
C PHE A 317 -0.86 -2.74 0.18
N GLU A 318 -1.39 -1.59 0.54
CA GLU A 318 -0.65 -0.47 1.12
C GLU A 318 -1.43 0.07 2.32
N ALA A 319 -0.80 0.26 3.46
CA ALA A 319 -1.44 0.67 4.70
C ALA A 319 -0.79 1.93 5.26
N LYS A 320 -1.62 2.91 5.63
CA LYS A 320 -1.17 4.12 6.31
C LYS A 320 -1.84 4.24 7.66
N ARG A 321 -1.06 4.61 8.68
CA ARG A 321 -1.57 4.83 10.05
C ARG A 321 -2.63 5.92 10.15
N ALA A 322 -2.61 6.90 9.25
CA ALA A 322 -3.42 8.11 9.32
C ALA A 322 -4.34 8.21 8.12
N PRO A 323 -5.54 8.78 8.28
CA PRO A 323 -6.41 9.09 7.15
C PRO A 323 -5.72 10.01 6.13
N ARG A 324 -6.05 9.82 4.86
CA ARG A 324 -5.67 10.75 3.80
C ARG A 324 -6.53 12.00 3.88
N VAL A 325 -5.90 13.16 3.75
CA VAL A 325 -6.58 14.45 3.63
C VAL A 325 -6.26 15.01 2.26
N GLU A 326 -7.29 15.08 1.41
CA GLU A 326 -7.21 15.61 0.05
C GLU A 326 -6.57 17.00 0.05
N GLY A 327 -5.64 17.22 -0.87
CA GLY A 327 -4.86 18.47 -0.97
C GLY A 327 -3.79 18.71 0.11
N ILE A 328 -3.67 17.89 1.17
CA ILE A 328 -2.63 18.05 2.19
C ILE A 328 -1.52 17.00 2.05
N ASN A 329 -1.88 15.71 2.09
CA ASN A 329 -0.91 14.60 2.05
C ASN A 329 -1.15 13.63 0.89
N GLU A 330 -2.07 13.97 -0.01
CA GLU A 330 -2.46 13.14 -1.14
C GLU A 330 -1.33 12.93 -2.15
N VAL A 331 -0.60 13.98 -2.53
CA VAL A 331 0.49 13.89 -3.53
C VAL A 331 1.54 12.85 -3.14
N PRO A 332 2.13 12.87 -1.93
CA PRO A 332 3.06 11.83 -1.52
C PRO A 332 2.49 10.41 -1.53
N VAL A 333 1.24 10.22 -1.11
CA VAL A 333 0.59 8.90 -1.06
C VAL A 333 0.41 8.33 -2.47
N LEU A 334 -0.21 9.11 -3.36
CA LEU A 334 -0.47 8.70 -4.74
C LEU A 334 0.83 8.50 -5.53
N ALA A 335 1.84 9.35 -5.29
CA ALA A 335 3.15 9.18 -5.90
C ALA A 335 3.81 7.87 -5.45
N GLN A 336 3.81 7.57 -4.15
CA GLN A 336 4.33 6.30 -3.62
C GLN A 336 3.60 5.09 -4.25
N GLN A 337 2.26 5.08 -4.22
CA GLN A 337 1.45 4.00 -4.79
C GLN A 337 1.68 3.81 -6.30
N SER A 338 1.98 4.90 -7.03
CA SER A 338 2.36 4.82 -8.44
C SER A 338 3.65 4.04 -8.65
N MET A 339 4.64 4.22 -7.76
CA MET A 339 5.90 3.51 -7.81
C MET A 339 5.70 2.02 -7.49
N GLU A 340 4.83 1.70 -6.54
CA GLU A 340 4.44 0.33 -6.21
C GLU A 340 3.79 -0.38 -7.39
N HIS A 341 2.81 0.26 -8.05
CA HIS A 341 2.22 -0.26 -9.29
C HIS A 341 3.30 -0.49 -10.35
N ALA A 342 4.19 0.49 -10.59
CA ALA A 342 5.23 0.39 -11.61
C ALA A 342 6.25 -0.73 -11.32
N ALA A 343 6.71 -0.87 -10.08
CA ALA A 343 7.64 -1.93 -9.67
C ALA A 343 6.98 -3.31 -9.75
N TYR A 344 5.71 -3.42 -9.34
CA TYR A 344 4.94 -4.65 -9.48
C TYR A 344 4.78 -5.04 -10.97
N ILE A 345 4.44 -4.08 -11.86
CA ILE A 345 4.35 -4.30 -13.31
C ILE A 345 5.69 -4.79 -13.86
N TRP A 346 6.79 -4.14 -13.49
CA TRP A 346 8.12 -4.57 -13.89
C TRP A 346 8.38 -6.03 -13.48
N ASN A 347 8.18 -6.34 -12.19
CA ASN A 347 8.43 -7.68 -11.68
C ASN A 347 7.55 -8.75 -12.35
N ARG A 348 6.31 -8.39 -12.71
CA ARG A 348 5.36 -9.27 -13.42
C ARG A 348 5.77 -9.60 -14.85
N HIS A 349 6.45 -8.68 -15.53
CA HIS A 349 6.73 -8.78 -16.98
C HIS A 349 8.21 -8.91 -17.34
N LYS A 350 9.13 -8.82 -16.37
CA LYS A 350 10.59 -8.89 -16.63
C LYS A 350 11.04 -10.21 -17.31
N GLU A 351 10.34 -11.31 -17.05
CA GLU A 351 10.63 -12.64 -17.61
C GLU A 351 9.65 -13.05 -18.72
N ASP A 352 8.50 -12.39 -18.82
CA ASP A 352 7.47 -12.65 -19.82
C ASP A 352 7.67 -11.71 -20.99
N THR A 353 8.00 -12.20 -22.18
CA THR A 353 8.15 -11.36 -23.39
C THR A 353 6.97 -11.48 -24.36
N THR A 354 5.95 -12.28 -24.00
CA THR A 354 4.80 -12.54 -24.88
C THR A 354 3.98 -11.28 -25.17
N TRP A 355 4.00 -10.32 -24.25
CA TRP A 355 3.34 -9.02 -24.39
C TRP A 355 3.83 -8.21 -25.59
N LYS A 356 5.04 -8.46 -26.10
CA LYS A 356 5.58 -7.75 -27.28
C LYS A 356 4.76 -7.97 -28.55
N ASN A 357 4.08 -9.11 -28.63
CA ASN A 357 3.26 -9.48 -29.78
C ASN A 357 1.76 -9.32 -29.51
N SER A 358 1.38 -8.71 -28.39
CA SER A 358 -0.01 -8.58 -27.95
C SER A 358 -0.44 -7.11 -27.96
N VAL A 359 -1.69 -6.87 -28.37
CA VAL A 359 -2.36 -5.55 -28.25
C VAL A 359 -3.24 -5.52 -26.98
N GLN A 360 -2.97 -6.42 -26.03
CA GLN A 360 -3.77 -6.57 -24.83
C GLN A 360 -3.56 -5.42 -23.84
N LYS A 361 -4.66 -5.07 -23.16
CA LYS A 361 -4.63 -4.24 -21.95
C LYS A 361 -4.40 -5.11 -20.73
N TYR A 362 -3.57 -4.62 -19.84
CA TYR A 362 -3.23 -5.25 -18.59
C TYR A 362 -3.70 -4.40 -17.42
N HIS A 363 -3.93 -5.05 -16.29
CA HIS A 363 -4.42 -4.40 -15.09
C HIS A 363 -3.63 -4.82 -13.85
N THR A 364 -3.47 -3.88 -12.93
CA THR A 364 -3.08 -4.11 -11.53
C THR A 364 -4.27 -3.79 -10.62
N PHE A 365 -4.33 -4.43 -9.46
CA PHE A 365 -5.34 -4.16 -8.43
C PHE A 365 -4.61 -3.91 -7.12
N MET A 366 -4.78 -2.73 -6.55
CA MET A 366 -4.31 -2.40 -5.22
C MET A 366 -5.49 -2.03 -4.31
N VAL A 367 -5.43 -2.48 -3.06
CA VAL A 367 -6.28 -1.99 -1.98
C VAL A 367 -5.38 -1.23 -1.01
N ALA A 368 -5.56 0.08 -0.91
CA ALA A 368 -4.90 0.88 0.10
C ALA A 368 -5.82 1.08 1.31
N GLN A 369 -5.28 1.06 2.52
CA GLN A 369 -6.03 1.34 3.75
C GLN A 369 -5.38 2.50 4.51
N ASP A 370 -6.04 3.65 4.48
CA ASP A 370 -5.63 4.85 5.18
C ASP A 370 -6.44 4.93 6.50
N HIS A 371 -5.87 4.39 7.59
CA HIS A 371 -6.55 4.13 8.87
C HIS A 371 -7.76 3.16 8.73
N LEU A 372 -9.00 3.63 8.78
CA LEU A 372 -10.22 2.82 8.58
C LEU A 372 -10.89 3.08 7.22
N GLY A 373 -10.29 3.92 6.37
CA GLY A 373 -10.76 4.17 5.01
C GLY A 373 -10.01 3.30 4.00
N PHE A 374 -10.73 2.48 3.24
CA PHE A 374 -10.17 1.73 2.12
C PHE A 374 -10.24 2.54 0.83
N HIS A 375 -9.23 2.40 -0.02
CA HIS A 375 -9.19 2.93 -1.38
C HIS A 375 -8.86 1.78 -2.32
N ILE A 376 -9.54 1.71 -3.45
CA ILE A 376 -9.24 0.73 -4.50
C ILE A 376 -8.61 1.45 -5.67
N SER A 377 -7.43 1.02 -6.10
CA SER A 377 -6.80 1.55 -7.31
C SER A 377 -6.56 0.47 -8.37
N ILE A 378 -7.02 0.75 -9.59
CA ILE A 378 -6.85 -0.11 -10.77
C ILE A 378 -5.90 0.58 -11.73
N GLY A 379 -4.67 0.07 -11.82
CA GLY A 379 -3.69 0.52 -12.82
C GLY A 379 -3.98 -0.15 -14.16
N THR A 380 -4.19 0.62 -15.22
CA THR A 380 -4.41 0.14 -16.59
C THR A 380 -3.25 0.58 -17.47
N TYR A 381 -2.69 -0.38 -18.20
CA TYR A 381 -1.56 -0.16 -19.10
C TYR A 381 -1.63 -1.15 -20.28
N ASP A 382 -0.88 -0.88 -21.34
CA ASP A 382 -0.84 -1.72 -22.54
C ASP A 382 0.60 -2.08 -22.92
N SER A 383 0.75 -2.82 -24.02
CA SER A 383 2.05 -3.21 -24.55
C SER A 383 2.93 -2.02 -24.95
N ARG A 384 2.37 -0.83 -25.24
CA ARG A 384 3.15 0.38 -25.53
C ARG A 384 3.76 0.96 -24.26
N TYR A 385 3.07 0.86 -23.12
CA TYR A 385 3.64 1.21 -21.82
C TYR A 385 4.72 0.23 -21.39
N LEU A 386 4.48 -1.08 -21.57
CA LEU A 386 5.49 -2.11 -21.32
C LEU A 386 6.74 -1.88 -22.18
N ASP A 387 6.55 -1.62 -23.46
CA ASP A 387 7.63 -1.28 -24.39
C ASP A 387 8.31 0.05 -24.03
N TYR A 388 7.61 1.00 -23.41
CA TYR A 388 8.25 2.20 -22.86
C TYR A 388 9.19 1.86 -21.70
N ILE A 389 8.73 1.06 -20.73
CA ILE A 389 9.51 0.77 -19.52
C ILE A 389 10.63 -0.27 -19.75
N PHE A 390 10.47 -1.22 -20.68
CA PHE A 390 11.43 -2.30 -20.92
C PHE A 390 12.44 -2.06 -22.05
N THR A 391 12.18 -1.16 -23.00
CA THR A 391 13.06 -0.97 -24.16
C THR A 391 14.16 0.03 -23.82
N SER A 392 15.42 -0.42 -23.86
CA SER A 392 16.59 0.44 -23.66
C SER A 392 16.91 1.29 -24.89
N ASN A 393 17.45 2.48 -24.61
CA ASN A 393 17.95 3.49 -25.53
C ASN A 393 16.90 4.28 -26.32
N SER A 394 16.80 5.57 -25.98
CA SER A 394 16.27 6.68 -26.82
C SER A 394 14.80 7.09 -26.67
N ARG A 395 14.00 6.41 -25.83
CA ARG A 395 12.62 6.88 -25.60
C ARG A 395 12.60 8.07 -24.65
N ARG A 396 12.46 9.25 -25.24
CA ARG A 396 12.23 10.50 -24.51
C ARG A 396 11.04 10.36 -23.60
N VAL A 397 11.16 10.85 -22.37
CA VAL A 397 10.06 10.97 -21.39
C VAL A 397 8.89 11.66 -22.07
N ILE A 398 9.15 12.79 -22.73
CA ILE A 398 8.17 13.47 -23.59
C ILE A 398 8.46 13.16 -25.06
N PRO A 399 7.68 12.30 -25.74
CA PRO A 399 7.88 12.02 -27.16
C PRO A 399 7.52 13.24 -28.01
N THR A 400 8.22 13.39 -29.14
CA THR A 400 8.03 14.49 -30.10
C THR A 400 6.76 14.35 -30.93
N GLN A 401 6.29 13.11 -31.14
CA GLN A 401 5.10 12.76 -31.91
C GLN A 401 4.42 11.52 -31.33
N GLY A 402 3.12 11.36 -31.60
CA GLY A 402 2.33 10.21 -31.17
C GLY A 402 1.76 10.32 -29.75
N ASN A 403 0.90 9.37 -29.41
CA ASN A 403 0.27 9.28 -28.09
C ASN A 403 1.30 8.79 -27.06
N ILE A 404 1.25 9.35 -25.86
CA ILE A 404 2.10 8.91 -24.76
C ILE A 404 1.48 7.66 -24.14
N PRO A 405 2.22 6.54 -24.02
CA PRO A 405 1.75 5.42 -23.24
C PRO A 405 1.88 5.75 -21.75
N PHE A 406 0.76 5.69 -21.04
CA PHE A 406 0.67 5.94 -19.61
C PHE A 406 0.30 4.67 -18.84
N LEU A 407 0.74 4.62 -17.58
CA LEU A 407 0.05 3.86 -16.55
C LEU A 407 -1.05 4.75 -15.99
N GLN A 408 -2.31 4.42 -16.31
CA GLN A 408 -3.47 5.14 -15.83
C GLN A 408 -4.01 4.45 -14.58
N ILE A 409 -3.99 5.13 -13.42
CA ILE A 409 -4.39 4.56 -12.15
C ILE A 409 -5.71 5.18 -11.72
N GLN A 410 -6.82 4.45 -11.92
CA GLN A 410 -8.13 4.88 -11.47
C GLN A 410 -8.33 4.51 -10.00
N GLU A 411 -8.52 5.49 -9.13
CA GLU A 411 -8.86 5.27 -7.72
C GLU A 411 -10.37 5.37 -7.48
N PHE A 412 -10.88 4.58 -6.53
CA PHE A 412 -12.22 4.65 -5.96
C PHE A 412 -12.16 4.70 -4.42
N GLY A 413 -13.13 5.39 -3.82
CA GLY A 413 -13.29 5.45 -2.37
C GLY A 413 -13.26 6.90 -1.84
N PRO A 414 -13.00 7.11 -0.54
CA PRO A 414 -12.77 6.06 0.45
C PRO A 414 -14.02 5.21 0.69
N PHE A 415 -13.84 3.92 0.93
CA PHE A 415 -14.83 3.06 1.56
C PHE A 415 -14.55 3.10 3.06
N ASP A 416 -15.41 3.77 3.81
CA ASP A 416 -15.24 3.94 5.25
C ASP A 416 -15.74 2.68 5.97
N ALA A 417 -14.87 2.02 6.73
CA ALA A 417 -15.22 0.81 7.47
C ALA A 417 -16.28 1.06 8.55
N GLU A 418 -16.41 2.30 9.04
CA GLU A 418 -17.43 2.70 10.03
C GLU A 418 -18.79 3.04 9.37
N ASN A 419 -18.88 3.03 8.02
CA ASN A 419 -20.08 3.43 7.30
C ASN A 419 -20.85 2.22 6.75
N GLU A 420 -22.15 2.15 7.10
CA GLU A 420 -23.06 1.05 6.74
C GLU A 420 -23.33 0.92 5.24
N ASP A 421 -23.17 1.98 4.46
CA ASP A 421 -23.32 1.94 3.00
C ASP A 421 -22.00 1.60 2.29
N HIS A 422 -20.87 2.01 2.87
CA HIS A 422 -19.55 1.87 2.23
C HIS A 422 -18.97 0.46 2.41
N LEU A 423 -19.00 -0.08 3.64
CA LEU A 423 -18.36 -1.35 3.93
C LEU A 423 -18.99 -2.53 3.15
N PRO A 424 -20.32 -2.67 3.07
CA PRO A 424 -20.92 -3.72 2.24
C PRO A 424 -20.51 -3.63 0.77
N GLN A 425 -20.40 -2.42 0.22
CA GLN A 425 -19.96 -2.22 -1.16
C GLN A 425 -18.51 -2.67 -1.37
N PHE A 426 -17.62 -2.39 -0.40
CA PHE A 426 -16.24 -2.89 -0.43
C PHE A 426 -16.20 -4.43 -0.34
N LEU A 427 -16.95 -5.02 0.59
CA LEU A 427 -17.00 -6.48 0.76
C LEU A 427 -17.61 -7.18 -0.46
N LEU A 428 -18.57 -6.56 -1.14
CA LEU A 428 -19.12 -7.05 -2.41
C LEU A 428 -18.03 -7.18 -3.47
N ILE A 429 -17.19 -6.14 -3.66
CA ILE A 429 -16.08 -6.17 -4.62
C ILE A 429 -15.11 -7.32 -4.31
N VAL A 430 -14.74 -7.46 -3.04
CA VAL A 430 -13.81 -8.50 -2.58
C VAL A 430 -14.42 -9.88 -2.78
N LEU A 431 -15.69 -10.07 -2.42
CA LEU A 431 -16.37 -11.35 -2.57
C LEU A 431 -16.53 -11.72 -4.04
N SER A 432 -16.89 -10.78 -4.93
CA SER A 432 -16.93 -11.00 -6.37
C SER A 432 -15.58 -11.44 -6.92
N PHE A 433 -14.48 -10.84 -6.45
CA PHE A 433 -13.13 -11.29 -6.79
C PHE A 433 -12.87 -12.71 -6.30
N ILE A 434 -13.20 -13.05 -5.04
CA ILE A 434 -12.97 -14.40 -4.50
C ILE A 434 -13.78 -15.45 -5.28
N LEU A 435 -15.03 -15.16 -5.60
CA LEU A 435 -15.89 -16.05 -6.39
C LEU A 435 -15.36 -16.27 -7.81
N SER A 436 -14.82 -15.23 -8.46
CA SER A 436 -14.23 -15.39 -9.80
C SER A 436 -13.02 -16.32 -9.80
N GLN A 437 -12.30 -16.42 -8.68
CA GLN A 437 -11.21 -17.38 -8.51
C GLN A 437 -11.74 -18.81 -8.29
N LEU A 438 -12.86 -18.95 -7.58
CA LEU A 438 -13.55 -20.22 -7.37
C LEU A 438 -14.11 -20.81 -8.67
N GLU A 439 -14.66 -19.97 -9.55
CA GLU A 439 -15.21 -20.39 -10.85
C GLU A 439 -14.19 -21.10 -11.75
N LYS A 440 -12.90 -20.82 -11.55
CA LYS A 440 -11.80 -21.45 -12.29
C LYS A 440 -11.45 -22.85 -11.75
N THR A 441 -12.24 -23.38 -10.81
CA THR A 441 -12.01 -24.66 -10.15
C THR A 441 -13.26 -25.54 -10.17
N ALA A 442 -13.11 -26.81 -9.78
CA ALA A 442 -14.25 -27.73 -9.62
C ALA A 442 -15.26 -27.28 -8.55
N ALA A 443 -14.89 -26.33 -7.69
CA ALA A 443 -15.78 -25.73 -6.69
C ALA A 443 -16.89 -24.86 -7.32
N ALA A 444 -16.75 -24.49 -8.60
CA ALA A 444 -17.72 -23.65 -9.31
C ALA A 444 -19.15 -24.20 -9.22
N ALA A 445 -19.32 -25.50 -9.50
CA ALA A 445 -20.63 -26.14 -9.45
C ALA A 445 -21.20 -26.16 -8.01
N ILE A 446 -20.35 -26.38 -7.02
CA ILE A 446 -20.75 -26.51 -5.61
C ILE A 446 -21.34 -25.19 -5.09
N PHE A 447 -20.69 -24.06 -5.36
CA PHE A 447 -21.21 -22.78 -4.89
C PHE A 447 -22.41 -22.29 -5.69
N LYS A 448 -22.46 -22.56 -7.01
CA LYS A 448 -23.63 -22.26 -7.84
C LYS A 448 -24.85 -23.07 -7.40
N ASP A 449 -24.65 -24.29 -6.90
CA ASP A 449 -25.74 -25.09 -6.30
C ASP A 449 -26.18 -24.53 -4.94
N ALA A 450 -25.27 -23.99 -4.13
CA ALA A 450 -25.62 -23.31 -2.88
C ALA A 450 -26.46 -22.03 -3.08
N LEU A 451 -26.38 -21.43 -4.27
CA LEU A 451 -27.14 -20.24 -4.67
C LEU A 451 -28.56 -20.52 -5.19
N ARG A 452 -28.91 -21.80 -5.42
CA ARG A 452 -30.25 -22.24 -5.83
C ARG A 452 -31.13 -22.53 -4.62
#